data_AF-A0A316VGQ7-F1
#
_entry.id   AF-A0A316VGQ7-F1
#
_cell.length_a   1.000
_cell.length_b   1.000
_cell.length_c   1.000
_cell.angle_alpha   90.00
_cell.angle_beta   90.00
_cell.angle_gamma   90.00
#
_symmetry.space_group_name_H-M   'P 1'
#
loop_
_entity.id
_entity.type
_entity.pdbx_description
1 polymer ?
#
loop_
_entity_poly.entity_id
_entity_poly.type
_entity_poly.pdbx_seq_one_letter_code
_entity_poly.pdbx_strand_id
1 'polypeptide(L)' 'MSSAAAWRQYFTYNKYTSICARATRQALKEEERVKADKRGFMALRYQEWKDGKAGENVNLAAEEKKQ' A
#
# COMPACT_ATOMS: atom_id res chain seq x y z
N MET A 1 -7.21 23.38 -19.14
CA MET A 1 -7.07 22.70 -17.84
C MET A 1 -6.95 21.21 -18.11
N SER A 2 -5.86 20.57 -17.69
CA SER A 2 -5.71 19.12 -17.86
C SER A 2 -6.86 18.42 -17.12
N SER A 3 -7.63 17.58 -17.81
CA SER A 3 -8.78 16.85 -17.28
C SER A 3 -8.39 15.64 -16.41
N ALA A 4 -7.10 15.50 -16.08
CA ALA A 4 -6.59 14.38 -15.30
C ALA A 4 -6.81 14.60 -13.80
N ALA A 5 -7.25 13.55 -13.11
CA ALA A 5 -7.40 13.56 -11.66
C ALA A 5 -6.07 13.88 -10.95
N ALA A 6 -6.11 14.75 -9.94
CA ALA A 6 -4.92 15.33 -9.29
C ALA A 6 -3.93 14.31 -8.69
N TRP A 7 -4.40 13.10 -8.34
CA TRP A 7 -3.57 12.05 -7.77
C TRP A 7 -2.65 11.36 -8.79
N ARG A 8 -2.98 11.42 -10.09
CA ARG A 8 -2.27 10.70 -11.16
C ARG A 8 -0.82 11.13 -11.32
N GLN A 9 -0.45 12.33 -10.87
CA GLN A 9 0.93 12.83 -10.91
C GLN A 9 1.82 12.28 -9.79
N TYR A 10 1.24 11.70 -8.74
CA TYR A 10 1.97 11.27 -7.54
C TYR A 10 2.10 9.76 -7.43
N PHE A 11 1.06 9.02 -7.81
CA PHE A 11 1.05 7.58 -7.64
C PHE A 11 0.14 6.86 -8.63
N THR A 12 0.37 5.55 -8.77
CA THR A 12 -0.39 4.67 -9.66
C THR A 12 -1.80 4.40 -9.14
N TYR A 13 -2.68 3.94 -10.03
CA TYR A 13 -4.06 3.60 -9.66
C TYR A 13 -4.14 2.56 -8.53
N ASN A 14 -3.23 1.59 -8.48
CA ASN A 14 -3.20 0.58 -7.41
C ASN A 14 -2.93 1.21 -6.04
N LYS A 15 -2.03 2.18 -5.97
CA LYS A 15 -1.77 2.90 -4.70
C LYS A 15 -2.97 3.76 -4.34
N TYR A 16 -3.59 4.46 -5.30
CA TYR A 16 -4.82 5.22 -5.10
C TYR A 16 -5.93 4.36 -4.47
N THR A 17 -6.26 3.23 -5.09
CA THR A 17 -7.32 2.35 -4.60
C THR A 17 -6.99 1.73 -3.25
N SER A 18 -5.72 1.43 -2.97
CA SER A 18 -5.29 0.95 -1.64
C SER A 18 -5.53 1.98 -0.53
N ILE A 19 -5.26 3.27 -0.81
CA ILE A 19 -5.49 4.38 0.13
C ILE A 19 -6.99 4.56 0.36
N CYS A 20 -7.78 4.59 -0.71
CA CYS A 20 -9.25 4.67 -0.61
C CYS A 20 -9.82 3.49 0.18
N ALA A 21 -9.36 2.26 -0.07
CA ALA A 21 -9.80 1.08 0.66
C ALA A 21 -9.49 1.18 2.16
N ARG A 22 -8.32 1.69 2.55
CA ARG A 22 -7.99 1.96 3.95
C ARG A 22 -8.94 2.99 4.56
N ALA A 23 -9.18 4.11 3.88
CA ALA A 23 -10.10 5.15 4.36
C ALA A 23 -11.53 4.58 4.56
N THR A 24 -12.02 3.79 3.60
CA THR A 24 -13.34 3.14 3.69
C THR A 24 -13.43 2.17 4.88
N ARG A 25 -12.38 1.38 5.15
CA ARG A 25 -12.35 0.49 6.32
C ARG A 25 -12.46 1.25 7.64
N GLN A 26 -11.77 2.37 7.75
CA GLN A 26 -11.80 3.21 8.96
C GLN A 26 -13.15 3.89 9.20
N ALA A 27 -13.99 4.01 8.17
CA ALA A 27 -15.34 4.55 8.29
C ALA A 27 -16.40 3.52 8.75
N LEU A 28 -16.04 2.23 8.88
CA LEU A 28 -16.96 1.18 9.33
C LEU A 28 -17.17 1.18 10.85
N LYS A 29 -18.31 0.63 11.29
CA LYS A 29 -18.55 0.29 12.70
C LYS A 29 -17.53 -0.73 13.19
N GLU A 30 -17.23 -0.71 14.50
CA GLU A 30 -16.14 -1.49 15.10
C GLU A 30 -16.13 -2.97 14.69
N GLU A 31 -17.27 -3.65 14.82
CA GLU A 31 -17.40 -5.08 14.56
C GLU A 31 -16.99 -5.47 13.14
N GLU A 32 -17.37 -4.63 12.16
CA GLU A 32 -17.06 -4.85 10.75
C GLU A 32 -15.69 -4.30 10.38
N ARG A 33 -15.24 -3.22 11.03
CA ARG A 33 -13.89 -2.66 10.89
C ARG A 33 -12.83 -3.69 11.26
N VAL A 34 -12.97 -4.36 12.40
CA VAL A 34 -12.00 -5.37 12.86
C VAL A 34 -11.87 -6.51 11.84
N LYS A 35 -12.98 -6.99 11.28
CA LYS A 35 -12.96 -8.01 10.21
C LYS A 35 -12.31 -7.47 8.94
N ALA A 36 -12.60 -6.23 8.58
CA ALA A 36 -12.12 -5.61 7.36
C ALA A 36 -10.63 -5.25 7.40
N ASP A 37 -10.13 -4.78 8.53
CA ASP A 37 -8.74 -4.36 8.73
C ASP A 37 -7.75 -5.53 8.62
N LYS A 38 -8.17 -6.75 8.99
CA LYS A 38 -7.37 -7.97 8.78
C LYS A 38 -6.98 -8.17 7.32
N ARG A 39 -7.82 -7.74 6.36
CA ARG A 39 -7.52 -7.81 4.91
C ARG A 39 -6.49 -6.79 4.45
N GLY A 40 -6.22 -5.77 5.25
CA GLY A 40 -5.20 -4.75 4.96
C GLY A 40 -3.79 -5.14 5.41
N PHE A 41 -3.63 -6.27 6.11
CA PHE A 41 -2.33 -6.73 6.57
C PHE A 41 -1.48 -7.22 5.40
N MET A 42 -0.26 -6.70 5.28
CA MET A 42 0.73 -7.08 4.27
C MET A 42 2.05 -7.39 4.99
N ALA A 43 2.60 -8.58 4.74
CA ALA A 43 3.87 -9.02 5.31
C ALA A 43 4.88 -9.40 4.22
N LEU A 44 4.84 -8.68 3.09
CA LEU A 44 5.69 -8.96 1.95
C LEU A 44 7.13 -8.51 2.24
N ARG A 45 8.07 -9.43 2.01
CA ARG A 45 9.50 -9.11 1.94
C ARG A 45 10.00 -9.41 0.55
N TYR A 46 10.80 -8.52 -0.01
CA TYR A 46 11.41 -8.71 -1.32
C TYR A 46 12.91 -8.44 -1.24
N GLN A 47 13.63 -8.98 -2.22
CA GLN A 47 15.05 -8.73 -2.40
C GLN A 47 15.27 -8.51 -3.89
N GLU A 48 15.89 -7.40 -4.24
CA GLU A 48 16.28 -7.16 -5.62
C GLU A 48 17.51 -8.00 -5.95
N TRP A 49 17.47 -8.75 -7.04
CA TRP A 49 18.60 -9.53 -7.53
C TRP A 49 19.17 -8.84 -8.75
N LYS A 50 20.48 -8.57 -8.73
CA LYS A 50 21.20 -7.93 -9.82
C LYS A 50 22.52 -8.64 -10.05
N ASP A 51 22.81 -8.96 -11.30
CA ASP A 51 24.02 -9.69 -11.71
C ASP A 51 24.24 -11.00 -10.92
N GLY A 52 23.14 -11.71 -10.61
CA GLY A 52 23.16 -12.96 -9.84
C GLY A 52 23.45 -12.80 -8.34
N LYS A 53 23.55 -11.57 -7.84
CA LYS A 53 23.74 -11.28 -6.41
C LYS A 53 22.45 -10.76 -5.80
N ALA A 54 22.15 -11.27 -4.62
CA ALA A 54 20.96 -10.92 -3.87
C ALA A 54 21.23 -9.63 -3.07
N GLY A 55 20.37 -8.62 -3.22
CA GLY A 55 20.47 -7.31 -2.56
C GLY A 55 20.02 -7.30 -1.10
N GLU A 56 19.53 -6.18 -0.59
CA GLU A 56 19.00 -6.12 0.78
C GLU A 56 17.62 -6.80 0.88
N ASN A 57 17.35 -7.47 2.00
CA ASN A 57 16.01 -7.99 2.28
C ASN A 57 15.12 -6.86 2.80
N VAL A 58 14.27 -6.36 1.92
CA VAL A 58 13.38 -5.23 2.21
C VAL A 58 12.03 -5.74 2.70
N ASN A 59 11.62 -5.30 3.89
CA ASN A 59 10.27 -5.53 4.38
C ASN A 59 9.35 -4.39 3.92
N LEU A 60 8.48 -4.69 2.95
CA LEU A 60 7.63 -3.69 2.29
C LEU A 60 6.72 -2.94 3.29
N ALA A 61 6.24 -3.64 4.32
CA ALA A 61 5.38 -3.05 5.35
C ALA A 61 6.14 -2.13 6.32
N ALA A 62 7.46 -2.32 6.47
CA ALA A 62 8.30 -1.44 7.27
C ALA A 62 8.72 -0.20 6.47
N GLU A 63 8.98 -0.35 5.17
CA GLU A 63 9.32 0.77 4.27
C GLU A 63 8.17 1.77 4.12
N GLU A 64 6.93 1.30 3.98
CA GLU A 64 5.76 2.20 3.90
C GLU A 64 5.53 3.08 5.14
N LYS A 65 6.12 2.73 6.30
CA LYS A 65 6.04 3.53 7.53
C LYS A 65 7.15 4.58 7.65
N LYS A 66 8.21 4.47 6.86
CA LYS A 66 9.35 5.40 6.86
C LYS A 66 9.13 6.61 5.95
N GLN A 67 8.27 6.45 4.94
CA GLN A 67 7.82 7.52 4.03
C GLN A 67 6.70 8.36 4.66
#